data_AF-A0A6B2L112-F1
#
_entry.id   AF-A0A6B2L112-F1
#
_cell.length_a   1.000
_cell.length_b   1.000
_cell.length_c   1.000
_cell.angle_alpha   90.00
_cell.angle_beta   90.00
_cell.angle_gamma   90.00
#
_symmetry.space_group_name_H-M   'P 1'
#
loop_
_entity.id
_entity.type
_entity.pdbx_description
1 polymer ?
#
loop_
_entity_poly.entity_id
_entity_poly.type
_entity_poly.pdbx_seq_one_letter_code
_entity_poly.pdbx_strand_id
1 'polypeptide(L)'
;MYPDWAHDHWVWLHTSISTQTNTLSMVHDYLARNIKVGAVDIDSQWSTGFNNFIFDTKKFPNATALVSYLHSINIRVILWATTMINTDSSNYQEGLKNNYYLNDGETIHWWHGDGSFIDYTNPDALKWWHNQMDNVINIGIDGWKCDGTDPYVFELIVPRGYSGIISEREYADLYYRDYFYYTRSKNPDALIMSRPVDSFDSIVYLSFSPRDVVFSGWVGDQDPTFDGLQTALDNMIESAFGNYVNFGSDIGGYRSSVPRTQEVFLRWAQLGAFLPLMENGGGGNHFPWLFDTGNSTQTTDIYRNFVNIHVSLKPYFLSAGSSAFESGVSVIDPIAEFIFPGHSWDYMLWKDLFIAPIVATGNSREIDFPEGNDWIYWFNTSQIYKGGSSQTLDIPLAEFPAFHRVGSMLPLQVDTEGDHGDELSDGYLTVLVNPLVGRKEEVAVRRWKKDTIELEYSWDQQDGFKFTASAADQGIILLIDGVKGCPEVVLDVVYQVKVQRYNTKQELHANGGGYVCHNNKLFVSTGEESTYGVHIQIPSLSTIHQN
;
A
#
# COMPACT_ATOMS: atom_id res chain seq x y z
N MET A 1 8.49 -11.90 4.64
CA MET A 1 7.13 -11.47 4.29
C MET A 1 6.55 -10.65 5.43
N TYR A 2 5.73 -9.66 5.12
CA TYR A 2 5.07 -8.78 6.08
C TYR A 2 3.54 -8.98 5.99
N PRO A 3 2.77 -8.48 6.97
CA PRO A 3 1.33 -8.62 6.98
C PRO A 3 0.67 -7.99 5.74
N ASP A 4 -0.38 -8.63 5.23
CA ASP A 4 -1.13 -8.18 4.04
C ASP A 4 -1.92 -6.89 4.27
N TRP A 5 -2.25 -6.56 5.52
CA TRP A 5 -2.89 -5.29 5.89
C TRP A 5 -2.00 -4.05 5.67
N ALA A 6 -0.70 -4.25 5.39
CA ALA A 6 0.19 -3.18 4.90
C ALA A 6 -0.24 -2.58 3.55
N HIS A 7 -1.12 -3.27 2.82
CA HIS A 7 -1.70 -2.84 1.54
C HIS A 7 -3.21 -2.54 1.67
N ASP A 8 -3.71 -2.40 2.89
CA ASP A 8 -5.04 -1.83 3.08
C ASP A 8 -5.03 -0.32 2.87
N HIS A 9 -6.21 0.28 2.76
CA HIS A 9 -6.37 1.72 2.80
C HIS A 9 -6.29 2.23 4.25
N TRP A 10 -5.36 3.15 4.51
CA TRP A 10 -5.06 3.69 5.83
C TRP A 10 -5.61 5.11 5.97
N VAL A 11 -6.13 5.45 7.14
CA VAL A 11 -6.64 6.80 7.42
C VAL A 11 -6.17 7.33 8.77
N TRP A 12 -5.93 8.63 8.86
CA TRP A 12 -5.50 9.24 10.11
C TRP A 12 -5.94 10.69 10.25
N LEU A 13 -5.88 11.19 11.48
CA LEU A 13 -6.26 12.55 11.84
C LEU A 13 -5.05 13.29 12.39
N HIS A 14 -4.83 14.52 11.92
CA HIS A 14 -3.83 15.40 12.50
C HIS A 14 -4.04 15.59 14.01
N THR A 15 -2.93 15.63 14.74
CA THR A 15 -2.89 15.71 16.21
C THR A 15 -3.85 16.72 16.85
N SER A 16 -4.08 17.86 16.18
CA SER A 16 -4.96 18.95 16.66
C SER A 16 -6.44 18.56 16.81
N ILE A 17 -6.90 17.52 16.11
CA ILE A 17 -8.28 17.01 16.18
C ILE A 17 -8.33 15.52 16.53
N SER A 18 -7.20 14.83 16.66
CA SER A 18 -7.14 13.42 16.97
C SER A 18 -7.64 13.14 18.39
N THR A 19 -8.80 12.50 18.50
CA THR A 19 -9.44 12.06 19.76
C THR A 19 -10.18 10.76 19.50
N GLN A 20 -10.48 9.97 20.53
CA GLN A 20 -11.24 8.73 20.38
C GLN A 20 -12.57 8.94 19.63
N THR A 21 -13.31 10.00 19.96
CA THR A 21 -14.59 10.31 19.30
C THR A 21 -14.38 10.65 17.83
N ASN A 22 -13.41 11.48 17.49
CA ASN A 22 -13.16 11.89 16.11
C ASN A 22 -12.60 10.74 15.27
N THR A 23 -11.75 9.90 15.84
CA THR A 23 -11.25 8.68 15.19
C THR A 23 -12.40 7.74 14.81
N LEU A 24 -13.33 7.49 15.75
CA LEU A 24 -14.51 6.67 15.47
C LEU A 24 -15.43 7.32 14.44
N SER A 25 -15.67 8.63 14.54
CA SER A 25 -16.49 9.37 13.57
C SER A 25 -15.90 9.29 12.17
N MET A 26 -14.59 9.49 12.02
CA MET A 26 -13.89 9.34 10.74
C MET A 26 -14.14 7.94 10.16
N VAL A 27 -13.84 6.89 10.92
CA VAL A 27 -14.04 5.50 10.46
C VAL A 27 -15.50 5.26 10.05
N HIS A 28 -16.46 5.68 10.87
CA HIS A 28 -17.88 5.54 10.54
C HIS A 28 -18.29 6.32 9.29
N ASP A 29 -17.75 7.51 9.08
CA ASP A 29 -18.03 8.32 7.90
C ASP A 29 -17.50 7.69 6.61
N TYR A 30 -16.29 7.10 6.66
CA TYR A 30 -15.73 6.32 5.55
C TYR A 30 -16.61 5.11 5.23
N LEU A 31 -16.94 4.29 6.24
CA LEU A 31 -17.74 3.08 6.07
C LEU A 31 -19.17 3.40 5.59
N ALA A 32 -19.80 4.46 6.11
CA ALA A 32 -21.13 4.89 5.68
C ALA A 32 -21.18 5.34 4.20
N ARG A 33 -20.02 5.63 3.60
CA ARG A 33 -19.87 6.00 2.19
C ARG A 33 -19.35 4.85 1.33
N ASN A 34 -19.29 3.64 1.88
CA ASN A 34 -18.73 2.44 1.25
C ASN A 34 -17.25 2.61 0.86
N ILE A 35 -16.49 3.39 1.62
CA ILE A 35 -15.04 3.49 1.44
C ILE A 35 -14.37 2.60 2.49
N LYS A 36 -13.57 1.64 2.01
CA LYS A 36 -12.88 0.68 2.87
C LYS A 36 -11.82 1.38 3.72
N VAL A 37 -11.64 0.90 4.93
CA VAL A 37 -10.58 1.28 5.85
C VAL A 37 -10.04 -0.01 6.44
N GLY A 38 -8.73 -0.21 6.40
CA GLY A 38 -8.10 -1.39 7.02
C GLY A 38 -7.11 -1.04 8.14
N ALA A 39 -6.65 0.21 8.22
CA ALA A 39 -5.85 0.67 9.35
C ALA A 39 -6.12 2.13 9.70
N VAL A 40 -5.88 2.46 10.97
CA VAL A 40 -5.89 3.80 11.53
C VAL A 40 -4.54 4.08 12.17
N ASP A 41 -3.93 5.20 11.77
CA ASP A 41 -2.80 5.78 12.50
C ASP A 41 -3.31 6.82 13.49
N ILE A 42 -2.94 6.64 14.76
CA ILE A 42 -3.16 7.63 15.81
C ILE A 42 -1.88 8.44 15.96
N ASP A 43 -1.89 9.59 15.29
CA ASP A 43 -0.82 10.59 15.27
C ASP A 43 -0.44 11.10 16.67
N SER A 44 0.66 11.86 16.74
CA SER A 44 1.29 12.44 17.92
C SER A 44 0.32 13.03 18.95
N GLN A 45 0.78 13.15 20.20
CA GLN A 45 -0.02 13.63 21.34
C GLN A 45 -1.24 12.75 21.67
N TRP A 46 -1.16 11.44 21.43
CA TRP A 46 -2.11 10.46 21.97
C TRP A 46 -1.80 10.08 23.43
N SER A 47 -0.56 10.30 23.86
CA SER A 47 -0.05 10.04 25.20
C SER A 47 0.03 11.30 26.05
N THR A 48 0.12 11.13 27.37
CA THR A 48 0.23 12.22 28.36
C THR A 48 1.58 12.95 28.32
N GLY A 49 2.57 12.37 27.66
CA GLY A 49 3.89 12.94 27.40
C GLY A 49 4.53 12.17 26.24
N PHE A 50 5.35 12.86 25.45
CA PHE A 50 5.98 12.24 24.27
C PHE A 50 6.80 11.01 24.69
N ASN A 51 6.45 9.88 24.07
CA ASN A 51 7.06 8.57 24.33
C ASN A 51 7.09 8.11 25.81
N ASN A 52 6.07 8.47 26.59
CA ASN A 52 5.84 7.85 27.90
C ASN A 52 4.87 6.65 27.87
N PHE A 53 4.28 6.39 26.70
CA PHE A 53 3.38 5.27 26.42
C PHE A 53 2.17 5.16 27.36
N ILE A 54 1.69 6.29 27.88
CA ILE A 54 0.48 6.38 28.71
C ILE A 54 -0.54 7.21 27.96
N PHE A 55 -1.62 6.59 27.48
CA PHE A 55 -2.72 7.30 26.80
C PHE A 55 -3.24 8.48 27.62
N ASP A 56 -3.43 9.63 26.96
CA ASP A 56 -4.14 10.75 27.55
C ASP A 56 -5.63 10.45 27.59
N THR A 57 -6.14 10.12 28.79
CA THR A 57 -7.56 9.82 29.01
C THR A 57 -8.51 10.99 28.74
N LYS A 58 -8.00 12.22 28.58
CA LYS A 58 -8.82 13.36 28.13
C LYS A 58 -9.14 13.27 26.63
N LYS A 59 -8.20 12.81 25.81
CA LYS A 59 -8.36 12.62 24.36
C LYS A 59 -8.89 11.22 24.01
N PHE A 60 -8.41 10.21 24.75
CA PHE A 60 -8.72 8.79 24.57
C PHE A 60 -9.21 8.17 25.89
N PRO A 61 -10.46 8.48 26.32
CA PRO A 61 -10.98 8.06 27.62
C PRO A 61 -11.03 6.55 27.82
N ASN A 62 -11.08 5.76 26.75
CA ASN A 62 -10.98 4.30 26.81
C ASN A 62 -10.31 3.74 25.55
N ALA A 63 -8.98 3.85 25.48
CA ALA A 63 -8.17 3.35 24.37
C ALA A 63 -8.36 1.84 24.14
N THR A 64 -8.50 1.03 25.20
CA THR A 64 -8.75 -0.41 25.07
C THR A 64 -10.07 -0.71 24.36
N ALA A 65 -11.14 0.00 24.70
CA ALA A 65 -12.41 -0.15 23.99
C ALA A 65 -12.33 0.35 22.54
N LEU A 66 -11.58 1.42 22.28
CA LEU A 66 -11.33 1.91 20.92
C LEU A 66 -10.65 0.85 20.06
N VAL A 67 -9.50 0.32 20.51
CA VAL A 67 -8.74 -0.71 19.77
C VAL A 67 -9.59 -1.97 19.59
N SER A 68 -10.23 -2.45 20.66
CA SER A 68 -11.10 -3.64 20.59
C SER A 68 -12.25 -3.47 19.58
N TYR A 69 -12.85 -2.27 19.52
CA TYR A 69 -13.91 -1.98 18.57
C TYR A 69 -13.39 -1.98 17.13
N LEU A 70 -12.29 -1.28 16.85
CA LEU A 70 -11.70 -1.22 15.51
C LEU A 70 -11.28 -2.61 15.02
N HIS A 71 -10.69 -3.44 15.89
CA HIS A 71 -10.40 -4.85 15.58
C HIS A 71 -11.65 -5.66 15.28
N SER A 72 -12.77 -5.44 15.98
CA SER A 72 -14.03 -6.17 15.74
C SER A 72 -14.63 -5.93 14.35
N ILE A 73 -14.22 -4.84 13.70
CA ILE A 73 -14.58 -4.49 12.31
C ILE A 73 -13.38 -4.59 11.37
N ASN A 74 -12.36 -5.36 11.75
CA ASN A 74 -11.19 -5.66 10.93
C ASN A 74 -10.39 -4.39 10.53
N ILE A 75 -10.16 -3.47 11.48
CA ILE A 75 -9.34 -2.27 11.30
C ILE A 75 -8.19 -2.29 12.31
N ARG A 76 -6.96 -2.11 11.81
CA ARG A 76 -5.72 -2.15 12.60
C ARG A 76 -5.45 -0.78 13.19
N VAL A 77 -4.73 -0.73 14.30
CA VAL A 77 -4.40 0.52 14.98
C VAL A 77 -2.90 0.59 15.19
N ILE A 78 -2.26 1.61 14.60
CA ILE A 78 -0.87 1.95 14.90
C ILE A 78 -0.80 3.25 15.68
N LEU A 79 0.26 3.43 16.46
CA LEU A 79 0.50 4.65 17.23
C LEU A 79 1.75 5.36 16.74
N TRP A 80 1.69 6.68 16.67
CA TRP A 80 2.86 7.50 16.42
C TRP A 80 3.85 7.44 17.58
N ALA A 81 5.14 7.37 17.28
CA ALA A 81 6.21 7.37 18.28
C ALA A 81 7.53 7.89 17.70
N THR A 82 8.42 8.37 18.58
CA THR A 82 9.78 8.78 18.22
C THR A 82 10.84 8.15 19.13
N THR A 83 12.04 8.70 19.14
CA THR A 83 13.09 8.37 20.10
C THR A 83 13.23 9.37 21.24
N MET A 84 12.49 10.47 21.19
CA MET A 84 12.60 11.61 22.11
C MET A 84 11.70 11.46 23.31
N ILE A 85 12.27 11.72 24.49
CA ILE A 85 11.50 11.88 25.72
C ILE A 85 11.69 13.31 26.19
N ASN A 86 10.59 14.07 26.25
CA ASN A 86 10.63 15.46 26.66
C ASN A 86 10.93 15.60 28.15
N THR A 87 11.62 16.70 28.49
CA THR A 87 11.99 17.07 29.87
C THR A 87 10.80 17.23 30.82
N ASP A 88 9.61 17.52 30.28
CA ASP A 88 8.35 17.65 31.02
C ASP A 88 7.55 16.34 31.12
N SER A 89 8.00 15.27 30.47
CA SER A 89 7.37 13.95 30.53
C SER A 89 7.59 13.27 31.88
N SER A 90 6.58 12.54 32.35
CA SER A 90 6.59 11.86 33.65
C SER A 90 7.71 10.83 33.80
N ASN A 91 8.19 10.25 32.69
CA ASN A 91 9.24 9.25 32.67
C ASN A 91 10.66 9.85 32.51
N TYR A 92 10.80 11.16 32.28
CA TYR A 92 12.09 11.78 31.96
C TYR A 92 13.11 11.69 33.10
N GLN A 93 12.68 12.07 34.32
CA GLN A 93 13.58 12.13 35.48
C GLN A 93 14.12 10.76 35.88
N GLU A 94 13.35 9.70 35.65
CA GLU A 94 13.82 8.33 35.88
C GLU A 94 14.90 7.94 34.87
N GLY A 95 14.70 8.22 33.58
CA GLY A 95 15.70 7.93 32.55
C GLY A 95 17.00 8.70 32.78
N LEU A 96 16.91 9.99 33.15
CA LEU A 96 18.08 10.80 33.46
C LEU A 96 18.86 10.26 34.66
N LYS A 97 18.17 9.94 35.76
CA LYS A 97 18.79 9.42 36.99
C LYS A 97 19.52 8.09 36.77
N ASN A 98 19.05 7.26 35.84
CA ASN A 98 19.61 5.93 35.57
C ASN A 98 20.56 5.90 34.36
N ASN A 99 20.89 7.07 33.77
CA ASN A 99 21.75 7.18 32.58
C ASN A 99 21.21 6.38 31.37
N TYR A 100 19.91 6.52 31.10
CA TYR A 100 19.24 5.86 29.97
C TYR A 100 19.22 6.70 28.69
N TYR A 101 19.85 7.88 28.69
CA TYR A 101 19.89 8.79 27.54
C TYR A 101 21.29 8.89 26.96
N LEU A 102 21.37 9.19 25.66
CA LEU A 102 22.63 9.59 25.03
C LEU A 102 23.19 10.86 25.71
N ASN A 103 24.51 11.01 25.65
CA ASN A 103 25.24 12.19 26.13
C ASN A 103 24.86 12.62 27.56
N ASP A 104 24.69 11.66 28.47
CA ASP A 104 24.32 11.93 29.87
C ASP A 104 23.01 12.74 30.02
N GLY A 105 22.08 12.60 29.06
CA GLY A 105 20.82 13.34 29.06
C GLY A 105 20.90 14.76 28.52
N GLU A 106 21.89 15.04 27.67
CA GLU A 106 21.92 16.27 26.87
C GLU A 106 20.55 16.48 26.19
N THR A 107 20.03 17.69 26.32
CA THR A 107 18.70 18.05 25.84
C THR A 107 18.83 18.84 24.56
N ILE A 108 18.05 18.48 23.55
CA ILE A 108 17.96 19.23 22.30
C ILE A 108 16.52 19.70 22.06
N HIS A 109 16.40 20.76 21.25
CA HIS A 109 15.12 21.31 20.86
C HIS A 109 14.63 20.65 19.58
N TRP A 110 13.42 20.10 19.61
CA TRP A 110 12.76 19.51 18.44
C TRP A 110 11.34 20.08 18.30
N TRP A 111 10.61 19.71 17.26
CA TRP A 111 9.32 20.33 16.90
C TRP A 111 8.19 20.14 17.94
N HIS A 112 8.43 19.37 19.00
CA HIS A 112 7.51 19.16 20.11
C HIS A 112 8.08 19.53 21.49
N GLY A 113 9.19 20.26 21.56
CA GLY A 113 9.75 20.81 22.79
C GLY A 113 11.21 20.47 23.00
N ASP A 114 11.62 20.31 24.26
CA ASP A 114 12.99 20.02 24.66
C ASP A 114 13.07 18.61 25.27
N GLY A 115 13.91 17.74 24.70
CA GLY A 115 13.99 16.33 25.10
C GLY A 115 15.36 15.71 24.90
N SER A 116 15.48 14.45 25.35
CA SER A 116 16.70 13.65 25.22
C SER A 116 16.42 12.34 24.51
N PHE A 117 17.42 11.87 23.78
CA PHE A 117 17.41 10.61 23.04
C PHE A 117 17.58 9.41 23.99
N ILE A 118 16.70 8.41 23.87
CA ILE A 118 16.91 7.10 24.52
C ILE A 118 18.19 6.43 24.01
N ASP A 119 18.97 5.85 24.90
CA ASP A 119 20.17 5.10 24.52
C ASP A 119 19.83 3.63 24.19
N TYR A 120 19.60 3.35 22.91
CA TYR A 120 19.33 1.99 22.42
C TYR A 120 20.51 1.01 22.59
N THR A 121 21.70 1.47 23.00
CA THR A 121 22.84 0.59 23.28
C THR A 121 22.92 0.15 24.74
N ASN A 122 22.08 0.71 25.62
CA ASN A 122 22.03 0.37 27.02
C ASN A 122 20.94 -0.70 27.27
N PRO A 123 21.30 -1.94 27.66
CA PRO A 123 20.32 -3.01 27.85
C PRO A 123 19.33 -2.74 29.00
N ASP A 124 19.73 -1.98 30.03
CA ASP A 124 18.83 -1.60 31.12
C ASP A 124 17.87 -0.49 30.68
N ALA A 125 18.33 0.44 29.82
CA ALA A 125 17.47 1.44 29.20
C ALA A 125 16.43 0.80 28.28
N LEU A 126 16.83 -0.15 27.42
CA LEU A 126 15.90 -0.90 26.56
C LEU A 126 14.87 -1.67 27.39
N LYS A 127 15.29 -2.35 28.46
CA LYS A 127 14.35 -3.04 29.35
C LYS A 127 13.34 -2.08 29.97
N TRP A 128 13.79 -0.91 30.40
CA TRP A 128 12.91 0.14 30.94
C TRP A 128 11.97 0.71 29.88
N TRP A 129 12.46 0.91 28.65
CA TRP A 129 11.68 1.35 27.50
C TRP A 129 10.58 0.35 27.12
N HIS A 130 10.96 -0.91 26.95
CA HIS A 130 10.10 -2.04 26.62
C HIS A 130 8.99 -2.26 27.64
N ASN A 131 9.29 -2.12 28.94
CA ASN A 131 8.27 -2.18 30.00
C ASN A 131 7.20 -1.08 29.85
N GLN A 132 7.57 0.09 29.33
CA GLN A 132 6.61 1.17 29.06
C GLN A 132 5.85 0.93 27.76
N MET A 133 6.53 0.49 26.69
CA MET A 133 5.87 0.09 25.43
C MET A 133 4.80 -0.99 25.67
N ASP A 134 5.06 -1.93 26.59
CA ASP A 134 4.12 -2.97 26.98
C ASP A 134 2.76 -2.41 27.44
N ASN A 135 2.68 -1.16 27.94
CA ASN A 135 1.40 -0.54 28.32
C ASN A 135 0.43 -0.45 27.15
N VAL A 136 0.92 -0.19 25.93
CA VAL A 136 0.08 -0.04 24.74
C VAL A 136 0.11 -1.27 23.84
N ILE A 137 1.20 -2.03 23.83
CA ILE A 137 1.22 -3.34 23.17
C ILE A 137 0.19 -4.28 23.81
N ASN A 138 0.06 -4.28 25.15
CA ASN A 138 -0.94 -5.09 25.85
C ASN A 138 -2.38 -4.61 25.63
N ILE A 139 -2.59 -3.37 25.15
CA ILE A 139 -3.91 -2.90 24.70
C ILE A 139 -4.28 -3.53 23.35
N GLY A 140 -3.30 -4.00 22.58
CA GLY A 140 -3.49 -4.70 21.31
C GLY A 140 -3.18 -3.86 20.08
N ILE A 141 -2.32 -2.84 20.15
CA ILE A 141 -1.92 -2.11 18.94
C ILE A 141 -1.22 -3.04 17.93
N ASP A 142 -1.32 -2.70 16.65
CA ASP A 142 -0.81 -3.46 15.52
C ASP A 142 0.53 -2.94 14.99
N GLY A 143 1.08 -1.89 15.58
CA GLY A 143 2.33 -1.33 15.12
C GLY A 143 2.55 0.11 15.52
N TRP A 144 3.51 0.73 14.84
CA TRP A 144 3.98 2.08 15.14
C TRP A 144 4.20 2.90 13.88
N LYS A 145 3.87 4.19 13.92
CA LYS A 145 4.44 5.20 13.01
C LYS A 145 5.66 5.80 13.67
N CYS A 146 6.84 5.30 13.29
CA CYS A 146 8.14 5.69 13.82
C CYS A 146 8.62 6.95 13.09
N ASP A 147 8.43 8.11 13.73
CA ASP A 147 8.73 9.42 13.15
C ASP A 147 10.20 9.83 13.37
N GLY A 148 10.66 10.74 12.52
CA GLY A 148 12.06 10.98 12.16
C GLY A 148 12.80 11.92 13.10
N THR A 149 12.80 11.64 14.41
CA THR A 149 13.67 12.39 15.36
C THR A 149 15.14 12.00 15.27
N ASP A 150 15.43 10.82 14.71
CA ASP A 150 16.77 10.25 14.62
C ASP A 150 17.80 11.12 13.89
N PRO A 151 17.49 11.91 12.83
CA PRO A 151 18.48 12.81 12.25
C PRO A 151 18.98 13.83 13.26
N TYR A 152 18.14 14.34 14.17
CA TYR A 152 18.53 15.35 15.16
C TYR A 152 19.63 14.88 16.13
N VAL A 153 20.01 13.60 16.11
CA VAL A 153 21.20 13.09 16.80
C VAL A 153 22.47 13.84 16.36
N PHE A 154 22.50 14.40 15.13
CA PHE A 154 23.61 15.26 14.67
C PHE A 154 23.85 16.46 15.61
N GLU A 155 22.81 16.97 16.29
CA GLU A 155 22.92 18.13 17.18
C GLU A 155 23.74 17.83 18.45
N LEU A 156 23.92 16.56 18.81
CA LEU A 156 24.79 16.14 19.92
C LEU A 156 26.28 16.28 19.60
N ILE A 157 26.64 16.59 18.34
CA ILE A 157 28.00 16.71 17.77
C ILE A 157 28.78 15.38 17.79
N VAL A 158 28.91 14.75 18.97
CA VAL A 158 29.48 13.42 19.17
C VAL A 158 28.52 12.61 20.04
N PRO A 159 27.58 11.85 19.42
CA PRO A 159 26.65 11.02 20.16
C PRO A 159 27.39 9.90 20.91
N ARG A 160 27.12 9.77 22.20
CA ARG A 160 27.71 8.77 23.10
C ARG A 160 26.61 8.08 23.90
N GLY A 161 26.55 6.76 23.77
CA GLY A 161 25.76 5.90 24.63
C GLY A 161 26.63 4.99 25.48
N TYR A 162 25.99 4.01 26.10
CA TYR A 162 26.58 2.98 26.94
C TYR A 162 27.68 2.19 26.22
N SER A 163 27.51 1.93 24.92
CA SER A 163 28.50 1.20 24.11
C SER A 163 29.60 2.10 23.52
N GLY A 164 29.63 3.39 23.85
CA GLY A 164 30.61 4.36 23.36
C GLY A 164 30.02 5.32 22.33
N ILE A 165 30.85 5.77 21.38
CA ILE A 165 30.41 6.67 20.31
C ILE A 165 29.50 5.91 19.34
N ILE A 166 28.38 6.52 18.95
CA ILE A 166 27.40 5.95 18.01
C ILE A 166 27.23 6.94 16.87
N SER A 167 27.23 6.47 15.62
CA SER A 167 26.90 7.30 14.46
C SER A 167 25.39 7.50 14.30
N GLU A 168 24.96 8.56 13.61
CA GLU A 168 23.54 8.79 13.29
C GLU A 168 22.89 7.57 12.62
N ARG A 169 23.61 6.93 11.68
CA ARG A 169 23.11 5.74 10.98
C ARG A 169 22.97 4.53 11.90
N GLU A 170 23.94 4.29 12.78
CA GLU A 170 23.84 3.22 13.78
C GLU A 170 22.67 3.47 14.74
N TYR A 171 22.45 4.73 15.13
CA TYR A 171 21.33 5.08 15.99
C TYR A 171 19.97 4.86 15.31
N ALA A 172 19.80 5.34 14.08
CA ALA A 172 18.60 5.10 13.28
C ALA A 172 18.33 3.60 13.10
N ASP A 173 19.37 2.82 12.76
CA ASP A 173 19.28 1.37 12.65
C ASP A 173 18.78 0.72 13.94
N LEU A 174 19.32 1.11 15.10
CA LEU A 174 18.89 0.59 16.40
C LEU A 174 17.45 0.97 16.73
N TYR A 175 17.07 2.23 16.50
CA TYR A 175 15.72 2.73 16.76
C TYR A 175 14.65 1.95 16.00
N TYR A 176 14.73 1.93 14.67
CA TYR A 176 13.70 1.31 13.84
C TYR A 176 13.64 -0.21 14.06
N ARG A 177 14.80 -0.86 14.25
CA ARG A 177 14.86 -2.30 14.55
C ARG A 177 14.30 -2.63 15.92
N ASP A 178 14.53 -1.80 16.94
CA ASP A 178 13.99 -2.03 18.28
C ASP A 178 12.45 -2.05 18.26
N TYR A 179 11.83 -1.00 17.69
CA TYR A 179 10.38 -0.95 17.54
C TYR A 179 9.83 -2.12 16.73
N PHE A 180 10.49 -2.48 15.63
CA PHE A 180 10.07 -3.60 14.79
C PHE A 180 10.18 -4.96 15.51
N TYR A 181 11.37 -5.32 16.02
CA TYR A 181 11.60 -6.64 16.61
C TYR A 181 10.95 -6.81 17.97
N TYR A 182 10.98 -5.78 18.83
CA TYR A 182 10.36 -5.88 20.15
C TYR A 182 8.85 -6.05 20.03
N THR A 183 8.19 -5.21 19.22
CA THR A 183 6.74 -5.32 19.01
C THR A 183 6.37 -6.67 18.40
N ARG A 184 7.15 -7.16 17.43
CA ARG A 184 6.89 -8.48 16.81
C ARG A 184 7.14 -9.68 17.72
N SER A 185 7.96 -9.52 18.76
CA SER A 185 8.11 -10.55 19.80
C SER A 185 6.83 -10.76 20.62
N LYS A 186 5.94 -9.76 20.64
CA LYS A 186 4.64 -9.78 21.36
C LYS A 186 3.46 -9.95 20.40
N ASN A 187 3.51 -9.30 19.24
CA ASN A 187 2.52 -9.37 18.17
C ASN A 187 3.21 -9.66 16.82
N PRO A 188 3.32 -10.93 16.39
CA PRO A 188 3.99 -11.29 15.14
C PRO A 188 3.41 -10.68 13.87
N ASP A 189 2.18 -10.15 13.93
CA ASP A 189 1.47 -9.46 12.84
C ASP A 189 1.70 -7.95 12.84
N ALA A 190 2.53 -7.43 13.75
CA ALA A 190 2.85 -6.02 13.80
C ALA A 190 3.85 -5.61 12.70
N LEU A 191 3.76 -4.33 12.32
CA LEU A 191 4.73 -3.68 11.44
C LEU A 191 5.05 -2.28 11.96
N ILE A 192 6.09 -1.67 11.37
CA ILE A 192 6.36 -0.25 11.56
C ILE A 192 6.13 0.48 10.24
N MET A 193 5.54 1.66 10.37
CA MET A 193 5.52 2.70 9.36
C MET A 193 6.65 3.68 9.66
N SER A 194 7.48 4.01 8.68
CA SER A 194 8.58 4.97 8.83
C SER A 194 8.98 5.58 7.49
N ARG A 195 9.73 6.68 7.52
CA ARG A 195 10.27 7.25 6.27
C ARG A 195 11.28 6.28 5.64
N PRO A 196 11.15 5.93 4.34
CA PRO A 196 12.21 5.28 3.59
C PRO A 196 13.29 6.33 3.26
N VAL A 197 13.16 7.01 2.12
CA VAL A 197 13.92 8.21 1.76
C VAL A 197 12.97 9.41 1.74
N ASP A 198 13.41 10.52 2.33
CA ASP A 198 12.73 11.82 2.30
C ASP A 198 13.75 12.92 2.03
N SER A 199 13.28 14.07 1.54
CA SER A 199 14.10 15.21 1.18
C SER A 199 13.85 16.43 2.05
N PHE A 200 14.93 17.14 2.38
CA PHE A 200 14.86 18.50 2.91
C PHE A 200 14.88 19.49 1.75
N ASP A 201 13.80 20.26 1.62
CA ASP A 201 13.57 21.25 0.56
C ASP A 201 13.80 20.71 -0.87
N SER A 202 13.58 19.41 -1.09
CA SER A 202 13.83 18.73 -2.38
C SER A 202 15.28 18.81 -2.87
N ILE A 203 16.23 19.09 -1.97
CA ILE A 203 17.68 19.25 -2.30
C ILE A 203 18.51 18.11 -1.70
N VAL A 204 18.24 17.74 -0.44
CA VAL A 204 19.03 16.74 0.29
C VAL A 204 18.15 15.55 0.63
N TYR A 205 18.40 14.42 -0.01
CA TYR A 205 17.72 13.16 0.26
C TYR A 205 18.46 12.39 1.37
N LEU A 206 17.72 12.00 2.40
CA LEU A 206 18.23 11.18 3.50
C LEU A 206 17.46 9.86 3.57
N SER A 207 18.19 8.75 3.71
CA SER A 207 17.62 7.47 4.11
C SER A 207 17.48 7.46 5.63
N PHE A 208 16.24 7.28 6.11
CA PHE A 208 15.94 7.22 7.53
C PHE A 208 16.04 5.77 8.02
N SER A 209 15.19 4.91 7.48
CA SER A 209 14.95 3.59 8.10
C SER A 209 15.66 2.46 7.36
N PRO A 210 16.10 1.37 8.01
CA PRO A 210 16.63 0.20 7.32
C PRO A 210 15.56 -0.48 6.47
N ARG A 211 15.86 -0.75 5.18
CA ARG A 211 14.89 -1.33 4.23
C ARG A 211 14.27 -2.67 4.65
N ASP A 212 14.93 -3.40 5.55
CA ASP A 212 14.47 -4.72 6.01
C ASP A 212 13.49 -4.70 7.18
N VAL A 213 13.17 -3.50 7.68
CA VAL A 213 12.12 -3.31 8.70
C VAL A 213 11.01 -2.35 8.26
N VAL A 214 11.17 -1.64 7.13
CA VAL A 214 10.12 -0.78 6.56
C VAL A 214 9.23 -1.58 5.63
N PHE A 215 8.04 -1.91 6.12
CA PHE A 215 7.02 -2.59 5.34
C PHE A 215 5.76 -1.74 5.13
N SER A 216 5.83 -0.46 5.49
CA SER A 216 4.90 0.62 5.14
C SER A 216 5.70 1.91 5.29
N GLY A 217 5.73 2.80 4.30
CA GLY A 217 6.57 3.99 4.39
C GLY A 217 5.94 5.21 3.74
N TRP A 218 5.93 6.33 4.44
CA TRP A 218 5.52 7.61 3.87
C TRP A 218 6.77 8.39 3.47
N VAL A 219 6.74 9.03 2.31
CA VAL A 219 7.91 9.69 1.73
C VAL A 219 8.07 11.16 2.16
N GLY A 220 7.57 11.53 3.34
CA GLY A 220 7.75 12.86 3.91
C GLY A 220 6.51 13.75 3.90
N ASP A 221 6.74 15.04 4.13
CA ASP A 221 5.71 16.00 4.55
C ASP A 221 5.46 17.04 3.45
N GLN A 222 4.81 16.69 2.35
CA GLN A 222 4.69 17.59 1.19
C GLN A 222 3.59 18.65 1.33
N ASP A 223 3.72 19.75 0.57
CA ASP A 223 2.68 20.77 0.44
C ASP A 223 1.50 20.28 -0.44
N PRO A 224 0.27 20.79 -0.20
CA PRO A 224 -0.93 20.31 -0.89
C PRO A 224 -1.10 20.95 -2.28
N THR A 225 -0.05 20.84 -3.11
CA THR A 225 0.06 21.41 -4.46
C THR A 225 0.59 20.37 -5.45
N PHE A 226 0.56 20.67 -6.75
CA PHE A 226 1.21 19.83 -7.76
C PHE A 226 2.74 19.77 -7.60
N ASP A 227 3.38 20.84 -7.14
CA ASP A 227 4.82 20.83 -6.83
C ASP A 227 5.12 19.90 -5.64
N GLY A 228 4.22 19.86 -4.66
CA GLY A 228 4.29 18.89 -3.56
C GLY A 228 4.10 17.45 -4.05
N LEU A 229 3.18 17.20 -4.97
CA LEU A 229 3.00 15.88 -5.60
C LEU A 229 4.27 15.44 -6.36
N GLN A 230 4.90 16.35 -7.11
CA GLN A 230 6.17 16.08 -7.78
C GLN A 230 7.28 15.76 -6.78
N THR A 231 7.38 16.53 -5.68
CA THR A 231 8.34 16.25 -4.60
C THR A 231 8.11 14.88 -3.96
N ALA A 232 6.86 14.48 -3.75
CA ALA A 232 6.55 13.15 -3.23
C ALA A 232 6.99 12.05 -4.21
N LEU A 233 6.76 12.23 -5.51
CA LEU A 233 7.23 11.30 -6.54
C LEU A 233 8.76 11.23 -6.61
N ASP A 234 9.46 12.35 -6.48
CA ASP A 234 10.92 12.38 -6.40
C ASP A 234 11.43 11.56 -5.20
N ASN A 235 10.82 11.76 -4.02
CA ASN A 235 11.17 10.98 -2.83
C ASN A 235 10.82 9.48 -2.98
N MET A 236 9.74 9.15 -3.71
CA MET A 236 9.40 7.76 -4.06
C MET A 236 10.43 7.13 -5.02
N ILE A 237 10.92 7.88 -6.00
CA ILE A 237 11.97 7.43 -6.94
C ILE A 237 13.27 7.14 -6.17
N GLU A 238 13.67 8.03 -5.27
CA GLU A 238 14.86 7.80 -4.43
C GLU A 238 14.66 6.63 -3.47
N SER A 239 13.44 6.43 -2.96
CA SER A 239 13.07 5.23 -2.19
C SER A 239 13.15 3.96 -3.05
N ALA A 240 12.79 4.03 -4.34
CA ALA A 240 12.97 2.92 -5.26
C ALA A 240 14.45 2.60 -5.50
N PHE A 241 15.31 3.61 -5.71
CA PHE A 241 16.76 3.41 -5.81
C PHE A 241 17.38 2.88 -4.49
N GLY A 242 16.78 3.23 -3.35
CA GLY A 242 17.07 2.65 -2.04
C GLY A 242 16.62 1.19 -1.88
N ASN A 243 15.95 0.61 -2.87
CA ASN A 243 15.41 -0.76 -2.88
C ASN A 243 14.41 -1.02 -1.75
N TYR A 244 13.59 -0.01 -1.40
CA TYR A 244 12.44 -0.21 -0.51
C TYR A 244 11.30 -0.88 -1.28
N VAL A 245 10.43 -1.61 -0.57
CA VAL A 245 9.41 -2.48 -1.21
C VAL A 245 7.98 -2.08 -0.92
N ASN A 246 7.74 -1.24 0.09
CA ASN A 246 6.41 -0.75 0.40
C ASN A 246 6.48 0.69 0.89
N PHE A 247 6.05 1.63 0.05
CA PHE A 247 5.97 3.04 0.36
C PHE A 247 4.90 3.75 -0.46
N GLY A 248 4.53 4.95 0.01
CA GLY A 248 3.52 5.83 -0.54
C GLY A 248 3.66 7.23 0.06
N SER A 249 2.59 8.02 0.03
CA SER A 249 2.57 9.41 0.51
C SER A 249 1.22 9.73 1.13
N ASP A 250 1.19 10.73 2.01
CA ASP A 250 -0.06 11.35 2.46
C ASP A 250 -0.84 11.88 1.26
N ILE A 251 -2.03 11.33 1.01
CA ILE A 251 -2.87 11.76 -0.12
C ILE A 251 -3.22 13.24 0.01
N GLY A 252 -2.78 14.01 -0.98
CA GLY A 252 -2.97 15.45 -1.04
C GLY A 252 -1.93 16.26 -0.26
N GLY A 253 -0.86 15.65 0.24
CA GLY A 253 0.21 16.29 0.99
C GLY A 253 -0.12 16.53 2.47
N TYR A 254 0.88 16.43 3.34
CA TYR A 254 0.74 16.62 4.79
C TYR A 254 0.42 18.06 5.20
N ARG A 255 1.10 19.06 4.61
CA ARG A 255 1.02 20.44 5.08
C ARG A 255 -0.32 21.07 4.73
N SER A 256 -0.68 22.12 5.46
CA SER A 256 -1.92 22.90 5.23
C SER A 256 -1.65 24.40 5.17
N SER A 257 -0.47 24.76 4.66
CA SER A 257 -0.03 26.15 4.42
C SER A 257 -0.94 26.86 3.40
N VAL A 258 -1.47 26.11 2.44
CA VAL A 258 -2.44 26.55 1.43
C VAL A 258 -3.63 25.59 1.36
N PRO A 259 -4.82 26.03 0.86
CA PRO A 259 -5.96 25.14 0.70
C PRO A 259 -5.70 24.06 -0.35
N ARG A 260 -5.95 22.80 0.03
CA ARG A 260 -5.97 21.66 -0.89
C ARG A 260 -7.13 21.80 -1.87
N THR A 261 -6.86 21.64 -3.16
CA THR A 261 -7.93 21.64 -4.18
C THR A 261 -8.47 20.22 -4.41
N GLN A 262 -9.70 20.12 -4.92
CA GLN A 262 -10.30 18.84 -5.31
C GLN A 262 -9.42 18.10 -6.33
N GLU A 263 -8.88 18.82 -7.31
CA GLU A 263 -8.04 18.24 -8.37
C GLU A 263 -6.74 17.65 -7.80
N VAL A 264 -6.00 18.40 -6.97
CA VAL A 264 -4.76 17.89 -6.34
C VAL A 264 -5.08 16.68 -5.46
N PHE A 265 -6.13 16.74 -4.65
CA PHE A 265 -6.55 15.62 -3.80
C PHE A 265 -6.86 14.36 -4.62
N LEU A 266 -7.66 14.49 -5.69
CA LEU A 266 -8.02 13.34 -6.53
C LEU A 266 -6.84 12.82 -7.34
N ARG A 267 -5.99 13.67 -7.94
CA ARG A 267 -4.78 13.22 -8.66
C ARG A 267 -3.80 12.47 -7.75
N TRP A 268 -3.71 12.87 -6.49
CA TRP A 268 -2.90 12.16 -5.49
C TRP A 268 -3.55 10.85 -5.02
N ALA A 269 -4.88 10.81 -4.87
CA ALA A 269 -5.61 9.58 -4.56
C ALA A 269 -5.50 8.55 -5.69
N GLN A 270 -5.52 9.01 -6.94
CA GLN A 270 -5.27 8.21 -8.13
C GLN A 270 -3.89 7.55 -8.08
N LEU A 271 -2.85 8.35 -7.80
CA LEU A 271 -1.49 7.85 -7.61
C LEU A 271 -1.43 6.83 -6.45
N GLY A 272 -1.99 7.16 -5.29
CA GLY A 272 -2.01 6.31 -4.10
C GLY A 272 -2.60 4.93 -4.35
N ALA A 273 -3.58 4.81 -5.25
CA ALA A 273 -4.16 3.52 -5.58
C ALA A 273 -3.21 2.54 -6.26
N PHE A 274 -2.20 3.06 -6.96
CA PHE A 274 -1.17 2.29 -7.66
C PHE A 274 0.19 2.33 -6.95
N LEU A 275 0.21 2.71 -5.67
CA LEU A 275 1.37 2.59 -4.80
C LEU A 275 1.14 1.46 -3.77
N PRO A 276 2.21 0.79 -3.30
CA PRO A 276 2.10 -0.24 -2.26
C PRO A 276 1.42 0.22 -0.96
N LEU A 277 1.55 1.50 -0.61
CA LEU A 277 0.83 2.12 0.51
C LEU A 277 -0.16 3.16 -0.01
N MET A 278 -1.43 3.04 0.41
CA MET A 278 -2.45 4.07 0.22
C MET A 278 -2.90 4.61 1.58
N GLU A 279 -2.44 5.81 1.92
CA GLU A 279 -2.71 6.49 3.18
C GLU A 279 -3.35 7.86 2.95
N ASN A 280 -4.37 8.19 3.74
CA ASN A 280 -4.98 9.51 3.74
C ASN A 280 -5.11 10.11 5.14
N GLY A 281 -4.41 11.22 5.32
CA GLY A 281 -4.47 12.08 6.49
C GLY A 281 -3.41 13.16 6.36
N GLY A 282 -3.39 14.08 7.33
CA GLY A 282 -2.53 15.26 7.28
C GLY A 282 -3.23 16.49 7.82
N GLY A 283 -2.54 17.62 7.71
CA GLY A 283 -3.07 18.93 8.05
C GLY A 283 -4.23 19.35 7.13
N GLY A 284 -5.17 20.10 7.71
CA GLY A 284 -6.31 20.62 6.97
C GLY A 284 -7.36 19.55 6.62
N ASN A 285 -8.04 19.71 5.48
CA ASN A 285 -9.14 18.83 5.08
C ASN A 285 -8.67 17.69 4.17
N HIS A 286 -8.74 16.45 4.66
CA HIS A 286 -8.46 15.23 3.90
C HIS A 286 -9.71 14.40 3.58
N PHE A 287 -10.90 14.84 4.00
CA PHE A 287 -12.12 14.06 3.81
C PHE A 287 -12.67 14.24 2.39
N PRO A 288 -12.79 13.17 1.56
CA PRO A 288 -13.24 13.27 0.17
C PRO A 288 -14.58 13.99 0.02
N TRP A 289 -15.53 13.71 0.92
CA TRP A 289 -16.88 14.27 0.89
C TRP A 289 -16.97 15.75 1.26
N LEU A 290 -15.90 16.35 1.78
CA LEU A 290 -15.86 17.79 2.05
C LEU A 290 -15.44 18.62 0.83
N PHE A 291 -15.00 17.98 -0.25
CA PHE A 291 -14.78 18.64 -1.56
C PHE A 291 -16.05 18.64 -2.43
N ASP A 292 -17.07 17.87 -2.05
CA ASP A 292 -18.33 17.81 -2.77
C ASP A 292 -19.20 19.04 -2.46
N THR A 293 -19.90 19.55 -3.49
CA THR A 293 -20.76 20.74 -3.37
C THR A 293 -22.21 20.41 -3.73
N GLY A 294 -23.15 21.03 -3.02
CA GLY A 294 -24.58 20.76 -3.21
C GLY A 294 -24.93 19.30 -2.91
N ASN A 295 -25.53 18.61 -3.89
CA ASN A 295 -25.87 17.19 -3.81
C ASN A 295 -24.89 16.29 -4.59
N SER A 296 -23.75 16.82 -5.02
CA SER A 296 -22.73 16.02 -5.71
C SER A 296 -22.11 14.99 -4.76
N THR A 297 -21.75 13.82 -5.28
CA THR A 297 -20.92 12.81 -4.61
C THR A 297 -19.66 12.52 -5.42
N GLN A 298 -19.35 13.34 -6.42
CA GLN A 298 -18.32 13.04 -7.43
C GLN A 298 -16.95 12.76 -6.81
N THR A 299 -16.48 13.57 -5.88
CA THR A 299 -15.17 13.36 -5.23
C THR A 299 -15.19 12.09 -4.41
N THR A 300 -16.26 11.90 -3.62
CA THR A 300 -16.46 10.71 -2.79
C THR A 300 -16.47 9.44 -3.64
N ASP A 301 -17.19 9.44 -4.76
CA ASP A 301 -17.34 8.29 -5.64
C ASP A 301 -16.04 7.95 -6.39
N ILE A 302 -15.33 8.97 -6.89
CA ILE A 302 -14.02 8.79 -7.54
C ILE A 302 -13.02 8.23 -6.53
N TYR A 303 -12.91 8.86 -5.34
CA TYR A 303 -12.01 8.39 -4.29
C TYR A 303 -12.32 6.95 -3.86
N ARG A 304 -13.61 6.61 -3.69
CA ARG A 304 -14.06 5.24 -3.39
C ARG A 304 -13.59 4.26 -4.46
N ASN A 305 -13.71 4.61 -5.74
CA ASN A 305 -13.26 3.75 -6.84
C ASN A 305 -11.76 3.47 -6.76
N PHE A 306 -10.94 4.50 -6.49
CA PHE A 306 -9.49 4.34 -6.35
C PHE A 306 -9.09 3.53 -5.11
N VAL A 307 -9.81 3.68 -3.99
CA VAL A 307 -9.64 2.80 -2.81
C VAL A 307 -9.96 1.34 -3.16
N ASN A 308 -11.03 1.09 -3.92
CA ASN A 308 -11.38 -0.26 -4.36
C ASN A 308 -10.32 -0.86 -5.30
N ILE A 309 -9.78 -0.06 -6.24
CA ILE A 309 -8.66 -0.48 -7.10
C ILE A 309 -7.45 -0.88 -6.25
N HIS A 310 -7.04 -0.04 -5.30
CA HIS A 310 -5.91 -0.34 -4.40
C HIS A 310 -6.11 -1.65 -3.64
N VAL A 311 -7.26 -1.79 -2.97
CA VAL A 311 -7.59 -2.99 -2.18
C VAL A 311 -7.64 -4.23 -3.09
N SER A 312 -8.09 -4.09 -4.34
CA SER A 312 -8.08 -5.19 -5.29
C SER A 312 -6.67 -5.63 -5.71
N LEU A 313 -5.71 -4.72 -5.70
CA LEU A 313 -4.32 -5.01 -6.03
C LEU A 313 -3.53 -5.62 -4.85
N LYS A 314 -4.13 -5.79 -3.67
CA LYS A 314 -3.44 -6.38 -2.49
C LYS A 314 -2.68 -7.68 -2.79
N PRO A 315 -3.25 -8.69 -3.49
CA PRO A 315 -2.50 -9.91 -3.81
C PRO A 315 -1.31 -9.62 -4.72
N TYR A 316 -1.45 -8.70 -5.68
CA TYR A 316 -0.36 -8.24 -6.53
C TYR A 316 0.73 -7.54 -5.74
N PHE A 317 0.39 -6.54 -4.91
CA PHE A 317 1.35 -5.80 -4.08
C PHE A 317 2.12 -6.71 -3.13
N LEU A 318 1.44 -7.63 -2.44
CA LEU A 318 2.11 -8.55 -1.51
C LEU A 318 3.05 -9.51 -2.24
N SER A 319 2.64 -10.02 -3.40
CA SER A 319 3.45 -10.92 -4.23
C SER A 319 4.67 -10.22 -4.82
N ALA A 320 4.45 -9.04 -5.37
CA ALA A 320 5.49 -8.20 -5.94
C ALA A 320 6.47 -7.72 -4.87
N GLY A 321 5.98 -7.14 -3.78
CA GLY A 321 6.80 -6.66 -2.66
C GLY A 321 7.60 -7.76 -1.98
N SER A 322 7.02 -8.95 -1.78
CA SER A 322 7.76 -10.11 -1.24
C SER A 322 8.88 -10.57 -2.18
N SER A 323 8.59 -10.64 -3.49
CA SER A 323 9.58 -11.06 -4.49
C SER A 323 10.69 -10.01 -4.65
N ALA A 324 10.33 -8.73 -4.63
CA ALA A 324 11.25 -7.60 -4.67
C ALA A 324 12.19 -7.63 -3.45
N PHE A 325 11.61 -7.85 -2.26
CA PHE A 325 12.36 -7.97 -1.02
C PHE A 325 13.38 -9.11 -1.04
N GLU A 326 12.96 -10.31 -1.47
CA GLU A 326 13.83 -11.48 -1.62
C GLU A 326 14.95 -11.25 -2.64
N SER A 327 14.66 -10.48 -3.70
CA SER A 327 15.61 -10.17 -4.76
C SER A 327 16.50 -8.96 -4.45
N GLY A 328 16.20 -8.24 -3.36
CA GLY A 328 16.93 -7.03 -2.95
C GLY A 328 16.72 -5.81 -3.85
N VAL A 329 15.60 -5.75 -4.58
CA VAL A 329 15.20 -4.65 -5.48
C VAL A 329 13.94 -3.95 -4.96
N SER A 330 13.60 -2.79 -5.53
CA SER A 330 12.31 -2.13 -5.29
C SER A 330 11.16 -2.79 -6.06
N VAL A 331 9.94 -2.63 -5.54
CA VAL A 331 8.71 -3.00 -6.26
C VAL A 331 8.33 -1.97 -7.33
N ILE A 332 8.73 -0.71 -7.14
CA ILE A 332 8.62 0.36 -8.12
C ILE A 332 9.95 0.45 -8.85
N ASP A 333 9.91 0.39 -10.18
CA ASP A 333 11.06 0.55 -11.06
C ASP A 333 10.87 1.83 -11.90
N PRO A 334 11.52 2.94 -11.53
CA PRO A 334 11.41 4.20 -12.26
C PRO A 334 11.88 4.04 -13.71
N ILE A 335 11.12 4.57 -14.67
CA ILE A 335 11.57 4.63 -16.07
C ILE A 335 12.66 5.70 -16.25
N ALA A 336 12.68 6.70 -15.37
CA ALA A 336 13.74 7.68 -15.32
C ALA A 336 15.09 7.04 -14.93
N GLU A 337 16.14 7.45 -15.62
CA GLU A 337 17.49 7.45 -15.03
C GLU A 337 17.53 8.51 -13.91
N PHE A 338 18.41 8.31 -12.91
CA PHE A 338 18.64 9.11 -11.69
C PHE A 338 18.21 10.59 -11.76
N ILE A 339 17.68 11.17 -10.67
CA ILE A 339 17.07 12.52 -10.64
C ILE A 339 18.00 13.59 -11.26
N PHE A 340 17.65 14.05 -12.45
CA PHE A 340 18.15 15.24 -13.12
C PHE A 340 16.96 16.09 -13.61
N PRO A 341 17.15 17.38 -13.94
CA PRO A 341 16.07 18.21 -14.50
C PRO A 341 15.51 17.57 -15.77
N GLY A 342 14.18 17.34 -15.83
CA GLY A 342 13.50 16.72 -16.96
C GLY A 342 13.39 15.19 -16.90
N HIS A 343 13.54 14.58 -15.72
CA HIS A 343 13.29 13.16 -15.53
C HIS A 343 11.78 12.83 -15.59
N SER A 344 11.46 11.58 -15.89
CA SER A 344 10.09 11.08 -15.92
C SER A 344 9.64 10.59 -14.54
N TRP A 345 8.41 10.90 -14.14
CA TRP A 345 7.78 10.29 -12.97
C TRP A 345 7.06 8.97 -13.29
N ASP A 346 7.21 8.49 -14.52
CA ASP A 346 6.60 7.23 -14.93
C ASP A 346 7.40 6.05 -14.40
N TYR A 347 6.70 4.99 -14.04
CA TYR A 347 7.33 3.82 -13.44
C TYR A 347 6.63 2.54 -13.83
N MET A 348 7.40 1.47 -13.81
CA MET A 348 6.89 0.11 -13.76
C MET A 348 6.57 -0.22 -12.31
N LEU A 349 5.31 -0.55 -12.03
CA LEU A 349 4.93 -1.20 -10.78
C LEU A 349 5.12 -2.71 -10.98
N TRP A 350 6.25 -3.19 -10.48
CA TRP A 350 6.77 -4.53 -10.69
C TRP A 350 6.92 -4.86 -12.18
N LYS A 351 6.30 -5.94 -12.67
CA LYS A 351 6.57 -6.46 -14.03
C LYS A 351 5.50 -6.13 -15.05
N ASP A 352 4.27 -5.88 -14.60
CA ASP A 352 3.10 -5.96 -15.47
C ASP A 352 2.26 -4.69 -15.49
N LEU A 353 2.53 -3.72 -14.61
CA LEU A 353 1.79 -2.46 -14.53
C LEU A 353 2.70 -1.28 -14.86
N PHE A 354 2.34 -0.51 -15.88
CA PHE A 354 2.99 0.75 -16.25
C PHE A 354 2.11 1.91 -15.78
N ILE A 355 2.70 2.82 -15.01
CA ILE A 355 2.00 3.94 -14.38
C ILE A 355 2.60 5.26 -14.86
N ALA A 356 1.73 6.18 -15.24
CA ALA A 356 2.08 7.46 -15.85
C ALA A 356 1.37 8.65 -15.14
N PRO A 357 1.85 9.09 -13.96
CA PRO A 357 1.12 10.02 -13.11
C PRO A 357 0.85 11.39 -13.76
N ILE A 358 -0.31 11.99 -13.46
CA ILE A 358 -0.63 13.38 -13.83
C ILE A 358 -0.19 14.31 -12.71
N VAL A 359 0.88 15.06 -12.98
CA VAL A 359 1.63 15.86 -11.99
C VAL A 359 1.48 17.37 -12.17
N ALA A 360 0.55 17.80 -13.02
CA ALA A 360 0.22 19.19 -13.28
C ALA A 360 -1.27 19.35 -13.57
N THR A 361 -1.77 20.58 -13.49
CA THR A 361 -3.17 20.91 -13.77
C THR A 361 -3.60 20.49 -15.16
N GLY A 362 -4.79 19.91 -15.26
CA GLY A 362 -5.41 19.50 -16.51
C GLY A 362 -5.67 18.00 -16.61
N ASN A 363 -6.06 17.59 -17.81
CA ASN A 363 -6.43 16.21 -18.13
C ASN A 363 -5.61 15.62 -19.28
N SER A 364 -4.80 16.41 -19.97
CA SER A 364 -4.04 15.95 -21.13
C SER A 364 -2.59 15.64 -20.74
N ARG A 365 -2.09 14.46 -21.14
CA ARG A 365 -0.70 14.03 -20.90
C ARG A 365 -0.17 13.29 -22.13
N GLU A 366 1.04 13.63 -22.56
CA GLU A 366 1.81 12.79 -23.49
C GLU A 366 2.46 11.64 -22.71
N ILE A 367 2.27 10.41 -23.18
CA ILE A 367 2.74 9.20 -22.53
C ILE A 367 3.63 8.44 -23.50
N ASP A 368 4.87 8.22 -23.09
CA ASP A 368 5.82 7.35 -23.78
C ASP A 368 5.69 5.93 -23.25
N PHE A 369 5.16 5.03 -24.07
CA PHE A 369 4.94 3.64 -23.67
C PHE A 369 6.25 2.85 -23.73
N PRO A 370 6.61 2.10 -22.66
CA PRO A 370 7.83 1.32 -22.66
C PRO A 370 7.91 0.32 -23.83
N GLU A 371 9.09 0.17 -24.40
CA GLU A 371 9.34 -0.77 -25.50
C GLU A 371 9.18 -2.24 -25.08
N GLY A 372 9.03 -3.12 -26.07
CA GLY A 372 9.06 -4.57 -25.89
C GLY A 372 7.71 -5.23 -25.59
N ASN A 373 6.74 -4.50 -25.03
CA ASN A 373 5.37 -4.99 -24.83
C ASN A 373 4.34 -3.94 -25.25
N ASP A 374 3.17 -4.40 -25.66
CA ASP A 374 1.99 -3.54 -25.81
C ASP A 374 1.26 -3.41 -24.47
N TRP A 375 0.54 -2.30 -24.30
CA TRP A 375 -0.01 -1.85 -23.03
C TRP A 375 -1.52 -1.65 -23.14
N ILE A 376 -2.27 -2.26 -22.25
CA ILE A 376 -3.73 -2.18 -22.20
C ILE A 376 -4.10 -1.16 -21.14
N TYR A 377 -4.96 -0.21 -21.50
CA TYR A 377 -5.44 0.78 -20.54
C TYR A 377 -6.32 0.15 -19.47
N TRP A 378 -6.01 0.44 -18.21
CA TRP A 378 -6.70 -0.14 -17.06
C TRP A 378 -8.20 0.16 -17.06
N PHE A 379 -8.60 1.37 -17.45
CA PHE A 379 -10.00 1.82 -17.40
C PHE A 379 -10.77 1.54 -18.70
N ASN A 380 -10.09 1.09 -19.76
CA ASN A 380 -10.74 0.66 -20.99
C ASN A 380 -9.87 -0.34 -21.72
N THR A 381 -10.17 -1.62 -21.54
CA THR A 381 -9.32 -2.71 -22.05
C THR A 381 -9.40 -2.92 -23.56
N SER A 382 -10.27 -2.17 -24.25
CA SER A 382 -10.24 -2.08 -25.72
C SER A 382 -9.20 -1.09 -26.24
N GLN A 383 -8.65 -0.23 -25.38
CA GLN A 383 -7.59 0.71 -25.73
C GLN A 383 -6.23 0.06 -25.47
N ILE A 384 -5.50 -0.15 -26.56
CA ILE A 384 -4.19 -0.80 -26.56
C ILE A 384 -3.19 0.14 -27.20
N TYR A 385 -2.06 0.31 -26.53
CA TYR A 385 -0.99 1.18 -26.93
C TYR A 385 0.25 0.38 -27.26
N LYS A 386 0.86 0.69 -28.39
CA LYS A 386 2.04 -0.04 -28.86
C LYS A 386 3.26 0.33 -28.02
N GLY A 387 4.05 -0.66 -27.61
CA GLY A 387 5.33 -0.38 -26.94
C GLY A 387 6.27 0.45 -27.82
N GLY A 388 6.97 1.41 -27.22
CA GLY A 388 7.86 2.35 -27.92
C GLY A 388 7.13 3.45 -28.70
N SER A 389 5.82 3.61 -28.48
CA SER A 389 5.05 4.72 -29.07
C SER A 389 4.78 5.80 -28.05
N SER A 390 4.58 7.03 -28.52
CA SER A 390 4.14 8.17 -27.71
C SER A 390 2.71 8.52 -28.09
N GLN A 391 1.83 8.74 -27.11
CA GLN A 391 0.45 9.18 -27.36
C GLN A 391 0.05 10.27 -26.38
N THR A 392 -0.64 11.30 -26.89
CA THR A 392 -1.32 12.28 -26.04
C THR A 392 -2.71 11.77 -25.69
N LEU A 393 -2.98 11.59 -24.40
CA LEU A 393 -4.27 11.11 -23.90
C LEU A 393 -4.96 12.18 -23.06
N ASP A 394 -6.28 12.27 -23.21
CA ASP A 394 -7.15 13.08 -22.35
C ASP A 394 -7.82 12.18 -21.29
N ILE A 395 -7.41 12.34 -20.04
CA ILE A 395 -7.69 11.45 -18.93
C ILE A 395 -8.56 12.18 -17.90
N PRO A 396 -9.86 11.85 -17.80
CA PRO A 396 -10.78 12.50 -16.87
C PRO A 396 -10.38 12.24 -15.42
N LEU A 397 -10.90 13.05 -14.47
CA LEU A 397 -10.64 12.86 -13.04
C LEU A 397 -11.13 11.51 -12.47
N ALA A 398 -12.04 10.84 -13.17
CA ALA A 398 -12.51 9.51 -12.77
C ALA A 398 -11.53 8.38 -13.14
N GLU A 399 -10.51 8.67 -13.96
CA GLU A 399 -9.54 7.70 -14.47
C GLU A 399 -8.10 8.17 -14.19
N PHE A 400 -7.16 7.25 -14.38
CA PHE A 400 -5.74 7.48 -14.14
C PHE A 400 -4.91 6.76 -15.22
N PRO A 401 -3.78 7.32 -15.70
CA PRO A 401 -2.96 6.65 -16.70
C PRO A 401 -2.20 5.46 -16.09
N ALA A 402 -2.91 4.34 -16.00
CA ALA A 402 -2.42 3.05 -15.57
C ALA A 402 -2.68 2.03 -16.68
N PHE A 403 -1.69 1.20 -16.95
CA PHE A 403 -1.75 0.24 -18.03
C PHE A 403 -1.21 -1.10 -17.57
N HIS A 404 -1.83 -2.19 -18.01
CA HIS A 404 -1.28 -3.52 -17.79
C HIS A 404 -0.74 -4.11 -19.09
N ARG A 405 0.35 -4.85 -18.98
CA ARG A 405 1.07 -5.44 -20.11
C ARG A 405 0.20 -6.47 -20.85
N VAL A 406 0.17 -6.47 -22.17
CA VAL A 406 -0.39 -7.59 -22.97
C VAL A 406 0.37 -8.86 -22.63
N GLY A 407 -0.34 -9.97 -22.44
CA GLY A 407 0.27 -11.21 -21.97
C GLY A 407 0.41 -11.30 -20.45
N SER A 408 -0.03 -10.33 -19.65
CA SER A 408 0.08 -10.40 -18.18
C SER A 408 -0.94 -11.34 -17.54
N MET A 409 -0.61 -11.74 -16.30
CA MET A 409 -1.47 -12.47 -15.39
C MET A 409 -1.45 -11.75 -14.04
N LEU A 410 -2.54 -11.07 -13.69
CA LEU A 410 -2.63 -10.24 -12.49
C LEU A 410 -3.53 -10.90 -11.43
N PRO A 411 -2.99 -11.29 -10.26
CA PRO A 411 -3.78 -11.72 -9.13
C PRO A 411 -4.43 -10.53 -8.41
N LEU A 412 -5.73 -10.56 -8.26
CA LEU A 412 -6.57 -9.50 -7.71
C LEU A 412 -7.54 -10.04 -6.66
N GLN A 413 -7.94 -9.20 -5.71
CA GLN A 413 -9.01 -9.45 -4.73
C GLN A 413 -10.19 -8.53 -5.05
N VAL A 414 -11.09 -8.94 -5.93
CA VAL A 414 -12.19 -8.07 -6.37
C VAL A 414 -13.46 -8.42 -5.61
N ASP A 415 -14.02 -7.45 -4.89
CA ASP A 415 -15.22 -7.59 -4.05
C ASP A 415 -16.27 -6.48 -4.34
N THR A 416 -16.00 -5.65 -5.35
CA THR A 416 -16.89 -4.56 -5.78
C THR A 416 -17.01 -4.53 -7.29
N GLU A 417 -18.15 -4.06 -7.79
CA GLU A 417 -18.37 -3.86 -9.24
C GLU A 417 -17.35 -2.90 -9.85
N GLY A 418 -16.71 -3.31 -10.95
CA GLY A 418 -15.73 -2.51 -11.69
C GLY A 418 -15.24 -3.18 -12.96
N ASP A 419 -14.20 -2.61 -13.56
CA ASP A 419 -13.70 -3.09 -14.86
C ASP A 419 -13.02 -4.46 -14.77
N HIS A 420 -12.33 -4.80 -13.68
CA HIS A 420 -11.55 -6.05 -13.60
C HIS A 420 -12.19 -7.14 -12.74
N GLY A 421 -13.50 -7.06 -12.54
CA GLY A 421 -14.30 -8.02 -11.80
C GLY A 421 -15.56 -7.36 -11.23
N ASP A 422 -16.43 -8.16 -10.63
CA ASP A 422 -17.65 -7.67 -9.98
C ASP A 422 -17.99 -8.51 -8.75
N GLU A 423 -19.22 -8.38 -8.23
CA GLU A 423 -19.70 -9.16 -7.08
C GLU A 423 -19.48 -10.69 -7.24
N LEU A 424 -19.32 -11.21 -8.46
CA LEU A 424 -18.99 -12.63 -8.64
C LEU A 424 -17.62 -13.01 -8.09
N SER A 425 -16.69 -12.06 -8.08
CA SER A 425 -15.32 -12.25 -7.62
C SER A 425 -15.20 -12.23 -6.10
N ASP A 426 -16.26 -11.83 -5.40
CA ASP A 426 -16.25 -11.74 -3.95
C ASP A 426 -16.00 -13.13 -3.31
N GLY A 427 -15.03 -13.19 -2.40
CA GLY A 427 -14.57 -14.45 -1.81
C GLY A 427 -13.68 -15.32 -2.69
N TYR A 428 -13.35 -14.90 -3.91
CA TYR A 428 -12.43 -15.60 -4.82
C TYR A 428 -11.13 -14.82 -5.02
N LEU A 429 -10.06 -15.54 -5.38
CA LEU A 429 -8.90 -14.94 -6.04
C LEU A 429 -9.24 -14.73 -7.52
N THR A 430 -9.34 -13.48 -7.95
CA THR A 430 -9.50 -13.16 -9.37
C THR A 430 -8.14 -13.14 -10.03
N VAL A 431 -8.00 -13.87 -11.12
CA VAL A 431 -6.79 -13.87 -11.94
C VAL A 431 -7.15 -13.25 -13.28
N LEU A 432 -6.84 -11.96 -13.43
CA LEU A 432 -7.02 -11.25 -14.69
C LEU A 432 -5.90 -11.67 -15.65
N VAL A 433 -6.27 -12.35 -16.72
CA VAL A 433 -5.36 -12.81 -17.76
C VAL A 433 -5.67 -12.08 -19.05
N ASN A 434 -4.62 -11.51 -19.63
CA ASN A 434 -4.66 -11.03 -20.99
C ASN A 434 -3.75 -11.91 -21.85
N PRO A 435 -4.22 -13.06 -22.35
CA PRO A 435 -3.31 -14.07 -22.87
C PRO A 435 -2.81 -13.69 -24.26
N LEU A 436 -1.54 -13.99 -24.52
CA LEU A 436 -0.88 -13.79 -25.81
C LEU A 436 -0.47 -15.16 -26.38
N VAL A 437 -0.76 -15.37 -27.67
CA VAL A 437 -0.39 -16.62 -28.35
C VAL A 437 1.13 -16.79 -28.39
N GLY A 438 1.62 -17.99 -28.13
CA GLY A 438 3.05 -18.31 -28.04
C GLY A 438 3.70 -17.92 -26.72
N ARG A 439 2.92 -17.41 -25.76
CA ARG A 439 3.41 -16.96 -24.45
C ARG A 439 3.13 -17.99 -23.35
N LYS A 440 4.06 -18.03 -22.40
CA LYS A 440 3.92 -18.73 -21.12
C LYS A 440 4.21 -17.71 -20.01
N GLU A 441 3.37 -17.66 -18.99
CA GLU A 441 3.59 -16.84 -17.80
C GLU A 441 3.40 -17.65 -16.54
N GLU A 442 4.16 -17.29 -15.51
CA GLU A 442 4.15 -17.92 -14.19
C GLU A 442 4.10 -16.81 -13.14
N VAL A 443 3.20 -16.93 -12.16
CA VAL A 443 3.04 -15.98 -11.06
C VAL A 443 2.88 -16.73 -9.75
N ALA A 444 3.75 -16.44 -8.79
CA ALA A 444 3.64 -16.90 -7.41
C ALA A 444 2.83 -15.88 -6.59
N VAL A 445 1.59 -16.22 -6.24
CA VAL A 445 0.74 -15.38 -5.38
C VAL A 445 1.12 -15.60 -3.93
N ARG A 446 1.93 -14.68 -3.38
CA ARG A 446 2.38 -14.72 -1.99
C ARG A 446 1.27 -14.25 -1.06
N ARG A 447 1.16 -14.90 0.09
CA ARG A 447 0.07 -14.66 1.05
C ARG A 447 0.59 -14.73 2.47
N TRP A 448 0.16 -13.80 3.31
CA TRP A 448 0.58 -13.75 4.70
C TRP A 448 0.03 -14.95 5.48
N LYS A 449 0.92 -15.72 6.12
CA LYS A 449 0.60 -16.93 6.93
C LYS A 449 -0.24 -17.99 6.20
N LYS A 450 -0.22 -18.00 4.87
CA LYS A 450 -0.90 -18.98 4.03
C LYS A 450 0.07 -19.50 2.96
N ASP A 451 -0.26 -20.64 2.38
CA ASP A 451 0.55 -21.23 1.32
C ASP A 451 0.55 -20.34 0.06
N THR A 452 1.67 -20.30 -0.66
CA THR A 452 1.74 -19.62 -1.96
C THR A 452 0.84 -20.35 -2.96
N ILE A 453 0.10 -19.60 -3.77
CA ILE A 453 -0.62 -20.16 -4.91
C ILE A 453 0.24 -19.93 -6.15
N GLU A 454 0.69 -21.01 -6.77
CA GLU A 454 1.46 -20.95 -8.02
C GLU A 454 0.49 -20.96 -9.20
N LEU A 455 0.54 -19.93 -10.03
CA LEU A 455 -0.29 -19.75 -11.21
C LEU A 455 0.58 -19.89 -12.46
N GLU A 456 0.05 -20.54 -13.48
CA GLU A 456 0.68 -20.62 -14.80
C GLU A 456 -0.39 -20.51 -15.88
N TYR A 457 -0.09 -19.80 -16.97
CA TYR A 457 -0.79 -20.03 -18.23
C TYR A 457 0.19 -20.26 -19.38
N SER A 458 -0.25 -21.02 -20.38
CA SER A 458 0.39 -21.11 -21.68
C SER A 458 -0.65 -21.05 -22.78
N TRP A 459 -0.30 -20.47 -23.91
CA TRP A 459 -1.17 -20.48 -25.08
C TRP A 459 -0.41 -20.91 -26.34
N ASP A 460 -0.72 -22.10 -26.82
CA ASP A 460 -0.22 -22.64 -28.08
C ASP A 460 -1.32 -22.60 -29.17
N GLN A 461 -0.93 -22.36 -30.42
CA GLN A 461 -1.89 -22.26 -31.54
C GLN A 461 -2.63 -23.58 -31.81
N GLN A 462 -2.00 -24.73 -31.54
CA GLN A 462 -2.56 -26.06 -31.80
C GLN A 462 -3.36 -26.58 -30.61
N ASP A 463 -2.84 -26.37 -29.40
CA ASP A 463 -3.42 -26.92 -28.16
C ASP A 463 -4.40 -25.98 -27.44
N GLY A 464 -4.47 -24.72 -27.86
CA GLY A 464 -5.31 -23.69 -27.24
C GLY A 464 -4.71 -23.12 -25.95
N PHE A 465 -5.53 -22.40 -25.19
CA PHE A 465 -5.15 -21.76 -23.94
C PHE A 465 -5.22 -22.78 -22.79
N LYS A 466 -4.19 -22.84 -21.95
CA LYS A 466 -4.12 -23.67 -20.76
C LYS A 466 -3.78 -22.80 -19.55
N PHE A 467 -4.51 -22.98 -18.46
CA PHE A 467 -4.26 -22.33 -17.18
C PHE A 467 -4.20 -23.37 -16.08
N THR A 468 -3.22 -23.23 -15.20
CA THR A 468 -3.12 -24.05 -14.00
C THR A 468 -2.90 -23.21 -12.76
N ALA A 469 -3.48 -23.63 -11.65
CA ALA A 469 -3.17 -23.12 -10.33
C ALA A 469 -2.85 -24.28 -9.39
N SER A 470 -1.92 -24.10 -8.45
CA SER A 470 -1.74 -25.03 -7.34
C SER A 470 -2.98 -25.07 -6.45
N ALA A 471 -3.00 -25.99 -5.48
CA ALA A 471 -4.06 -26.04 -4.50
C ALA A 471 -4.25 -24.69 -3.78
N ALA A 472 -5.50 -24.34 -3.50
CA ALA A 472 -5.90 -23.09 -2.87
C ALA A 472 -7.03 -23.33 -1.86
N ASP A 473 -6.95 -22.64 -0.72
CA ASP A 473 -7.94 -22.55 0.36
C ASP A 473 -9.05 -21.53 0.06
N GLN A 474 -9.13 -21.06 -1.18
CA GLN A 474 -10.22 -20.26 -1.71
C GLN A 474 -10.36 -20.53 -3.21
N GLY A 475 -11.50 -20.16 -3.77
CA GLY A 475 -11.80 -20.34 -5.17
C GLY A 475 -10.98 -19.41 -6.05
N ILE A 476 -10.86 -19.77 -7.32
CA ILE A 476 -10.23 -18.94 -8.34
C ILE A 476 -11.25 -18.60 -9.40
N ILE A 477 -11.31 -17.31 -9.76
CA ILE A 477 -11.97 -16.85 -10.98
C ILE A 477 -10.89 -16.44 -11.97
N LEU A 478 -10.73 -17.25 -13.01
CA LEU A 478 -9.94 -16.87 -14.16
C LEU A 478 -10.77 -15.90 -15.02
N LEU A 479 -10.34 -14.65 -15.07
CA LEU A 479 -10.94 -13.60 -15.89
C LEU A 479 -10.07 -13.38 -17.13
N ILE A 480 -10.52 -13.87 -18.28
CA ILE A 480 -9.85 -13.62 -19.56
C ILE A 480 -10.50 -12.42 -20.23
N ASP A 481 -9.73 -11.38 -20.50
CA ASP A 481 -10.22 -10.19 -21.17
C ASP A 481 -10.01 -10.21 -22.70
N GLY A 482 -10.75 -9.37 -23.41
CA GLY A 482 -10.62 -9.19 -24.85
C GLY A 482 -11.06 -10.42 -25.66
N VAL A 483 -11.95 -11.25 -25.13
CA VAL A 483 -12.43 -12.49 -25.75
C VAL A 483 -13.41 -12.18 -26.89
N LYS A 484 -13.13 -12.68 -28.09
CA LYS A 484 -13.96 -12.58 -29.29
C LYS A 484 -14.94 -13.75 -29.35
N GLY A 485 -16.14 -13.54 -28.81
CA GLY A 485 -17.19 -14.55 -28.78
C GLY A 485 -16.92 -15.64 -27.73
N CYS A 486 -17.98 -16.23 -27.20
CA CYS A 486 -17.84 -17.17 -26.09
C CYS A 486 -17.36 -18.54 -26.57
N PRO A 487 -16.32 -19.16 -25.97
CA PRO A 487 -15.88 -20.48 -26.36
C PRO A 487 -16.99 -21.53 -26.12
N GLU A 488 -17.05 -22.52 -27.01
CA GLU A 488 -18.01 -23.62 -26.91
C GLU A 488 -17.57 -24.69 -25.90
N VAL A 489 -16.27 -24.78 -25.62
CA VAL A 489 -15.70 -25.83 -24.76
C VAL A 489 -14.63 -25.24 -23.84
N VAL A 490 -14.82 -25.46 -22.53
CA VAL A 490 -13.82 -25.29 -21.49
C VAL A 490 -13.71 -26.64 -20.78
N LEU A 491 -12.49 -27.14 -20.57
CA LEU A 491 -12.23 -28.46 -19.99
C LEU A 491 -11.52 -28.33 -18.65
N ASP A 492 -11.93 -29.15 -17.69
CA ASP A 492 -11.03 -29.57 -16.63
C ASP A 492 -10.21 -30.74 -17.16
N VAL A 493 -8.92 -30.50 -17.41
CA VAL A 493 -8.07 -31.51 -18.08
C VAL A 493 -7.72 -32.68 -17.16
N VAL A 494 -7.74 -32.48 -15.84
CA VAL A 494 -7.43 -33.54 -14.87
C VAL A 494 -8.60 -34.52 -14.78
N TYR A 495 -9.83 -34.00 -14.68
CA TYR A 495 -11.02 -34.85 -14.61
C TYR A 495 -11.57 -35.24 -15.99
N GLN A 496 -11.03 -34.69 -17.07
CA GLN A 496 -11.48 -34.91 -18.45
C GLN A 496 -12.96 -34.60 -18.65
N VAL A 497 -13.47 -33.57 -17.98
CA VAL A 497 -14.88 -33.14 -18.05
C VAL A 497 -15.01 -31.77 -18.68
N LYS A 498 -16.12 -31.55 -19.38
CA LYS A 498 -16.50 -30.21 -19.84
C LYS A 498 -17.01 -29.40 -18.63
N VAL A 499 -16.45 -28.21 -18.48
CA VAL A 499 -16.92 -27.21 -17.52
C VAL A 499 -18.26 -26.66 -18.02
N GLN A 500 -19.23 -26.49 -17.13
CA GLN A 500 -20.58 -26.05 -17.49
C GLN A 500 -20.59 -24.57 -17.89
N ARG A 501 -21.26 -24.26 -19.00
CA ARG A 501 -21.55 -22.89 -19.41
C ARG A 501 -22.84 -22.39 -18.78
N TYR A 502 -22.84 -21.15 -18.30
CA TYR A 502 -24.03 -20.43 -17.85
C TYR A 502 -24.38 -19.27 -18.79
N ASN A 503 -25.61 -18.77 -18.64
CA ASN A 503 -26.11 -17.63 -19.42
C ASN A 503 -25.86 -16.32 -18.68
N THR A 504 -25.88 -16.34 -17.36
CA THR A 504 -25.68 -15.15 -16.54
C THR A 504 -24.54 -15.31 -15.56
N LYS A 505 -24.02 -14.16 -15.13
CA LYS A 505 -23.05 -14.05 -14.07
C LYS A 505 -23.59 -14.62 -12.76
N GLN A 506 -24.84 -14.29 -12.41
CA GLN A 506 -25.50 -14.77 -11.20
C GLN A 506 -25.61 -16.30 -11.15
N GLU A 507 -25.86 -16.95 -12.30
CA GLU A 507 -25.86 -18.42 -12.39
C GLU A 507 -24.47 -19.01 -12.09
N LEU A 508 -23.40 -18.40 -12.61
CA LEU A 508 -22.04 -18.86 -12.33
C LEU A 508 -21.74 -18.86 -10.82
N HIS A 509 -22.02 -17.74 -10.15
CA HIS A 509 -21.77 -17.61 -8.71
C HIS A 509 -22.66 -18.54 -7.88
N ALA A 510 -23.95 -18.67 -8.22
CA ALA A 510 -24.88 -19.52 -7.48
C ALA A 510 -24.52 -21.02 -7.51
N ASN A 511 -23.78 -21.47 -8.53
CA ASN A 511 -23.40 -22.88 -8.69
C ASN A 511 -21.94 -23.16 -8.26
N GLY A 512 -21.18 -22.13 -7.86
CA GLY A 512 -19.77 -22.24 -7.44
C GLY A 512 -18.80 -22.47 -8.60
N GLY A 513 -19.08 -23.36 -9.55
CA GLY A 513 -18.17 -23.69 -10.65
C GLY A 513 -18.84 -23.64 -12.03
N GLY A 514 -18.07 -23.21 -13.03
CA GLY A 514 -18.50 -23.14 -14.44
C GLY A 514 -17.84 -22.00 -15.19
N TYR A 515 -18.45 -21.57 -16.29
CA TYR A 515 -18.01 -20.37 -16.99
C TYR A 515 -19.14 -19.56 -17.64
N VAL A 516 -18.92 -18.26 -17.82
CA VAL A 516 -19.82 -17.34 -18.52
C VAL A 516 -19.03 -16.30 -19.31
N CYS A 517 -19.59 -15.84 -20.42
CA CYS A 517 -19.04 -14.71 -21.16
C CYS A 517 -19.95 -13.50 -21.02
N HIS A 518 -19.35 -12.34 -20.74
CA HIS A 518 -20.08 -11.10 -20.55
C HIS A 518 -19.15 -9.92 -20.92
N ASN A 519 -19.64 -8.97 -21.72
CA ASN A 519 -18.88 -7.77 -22.14
C ASN A 519 -17.45 -8.06 -22.64
N ASN A 520 -17.31 -8.99 -23.59
CA ASN A 520 -16.02 -9.44 -24.14
C ASN A 520 -15.03 -10.05 -23.11
N LYS A 521 -15.53 -10.43 -21.93
CA LYS A 521 -14.77 -11.13 -20.90
C LYS A 521 -15.29 -12.54 -20.73
N LEU A 522 -14.39 -13.48 -20.46
CA LEU A 522 -14.71 -14.84 -20.06
C LEU A 522 -14.34 -15.02 -18.59
N PHE A 523 -15.32 -15.42 -17.79
CA PHE A 523 -15.15 -15.76 -16.38
C PHE A 523 -15.21 -17.28 -16.27
N VAL A 524 -14.16 -17.90 -15.74
CA VAL A 524 -14.15 -19.33 -15.41
C VAL A 524 -13.95 -19.45 -13.90
N SER A 525 -14.99 -19.90 -13.20
CA SER A 525 -14.94 -20.14 -11.75
C SER A 525 -14.66 -21.60 -11.46
N THR A 526 -13.81 -21.84 -10.45
CA THR A 526 -13.39 -23.17 -10.03
C THR A 526 -14.19 -23.71 -8.84
N GLY A 527 -15.11 -22.94 -8.26
CA GLY A 527 -15.72 -23.25 -6.96
C GLY A 527 -14.89 -22.75 -5.79
N GLU A 528 -15.43 -22.89 -4.57
CA GLU A 528 -14.96 -22.24 -3.34
C GLU A 528 -13.59 -22.69 -2.84
N GLU A 529 -13.15 -23.93 -3.11
CA GLU A 529 -11.82 -24.43 -2.75
C GLU A 529 -11.34 -25.42 -3.79
N SER A 530 -10.02 -25.48 -4.01
CA SER A 530 -9.44 -26.51 -4.87
C SER A 530 -8.29 -27.23 -4.17
N THR A 531 -8.59 -28.42 -3.62
CA THR A 531 -7.59 -29.28 -2.97
C THR A 531 -6.55 -29.85 -3.93
N TYR A 532 -6.91 -30.02 -5.20
CA TYR A 532 -6.05 -30.63 -6.23
C TYR A 532 -5.41 -29.62 -7.17
N GLY A 533 -5.74 -28.32 -7.02
CA GLY A 533 -5.38 -27.29 -7.97
C GLY A 533 -6.39 -27.15 -9.10
N VAL A 534 -6.18 -26.13 -9.92
CA VAL A 534 -7.06 -25.77 -11.05
C VAL A 534 -6.35 -26.15 -12.33
N HIS A 535 -7.06 -26.77 -13.28
CA HIS A 535 -6.49 -27.15 -14.56
C HIS A 535 -7.48 -26.91 -15.70
N ILE A 536 -7.43 -25.72 -16.29
CA ILE A 536 -8.37 -25.28 -17.31
C ILE A 536 -7.71 -25.36 -18.68
N GLN A 537 -8.40 -25.93 -19.67
CA GLN A 537 -8.05 -25.81 -21.09
C GLN A 537 -9.22 -25.23 -21.88
N ILE A 538 -8.91 -24.30 -22.78
CA ILE A 538 -9.85 -23.65 -23.69
C ILE A 538 -9.32 -23.85 -25.12
N PRO A 539 -9.73 -24.92 -25.83
CA PRO A 539 -9.17 -25.29 -27.13
C PRO A 539 -9.37 -24.25 -28.23
N SER A 540 -10.50 -23.53 -28.20
CA SER A 540 -10.91 -22.60 -29.25
C SER A 540 -11.06 -21.17 -28.73
N LEU A 541 -10.16 -20.73 -27.85
CA LEU A 541 -10.17 -19.36 -27.37
C LEU A 541 -9.78 -18.42 -28.52
N SER A 542 -10.56 -17.36 -28.69
CA SER A 542 -10.24 -16.27 -29.61
C SER A 542 -10.21 -14.98 -28.81
N THR A 543 -9.11 -14.24 -28.87
CA THR A 543 -8.99 -12.93 -28.22
C THR A 543 -8.65 -11.85 -29.24
N ILE A 544 -8.69 -10.60 -28.79
CA ILE A 544 -8.19 -9.46 -29.57
C ILE A 544 -6.65 -9.47 -29.69
N HIS A 545 -5.94 -10.31 -28.93
CA HIS A 545 -4.46 -10.33 -28.79
C HIS A 545 -3.79 -11.55 -29.47
N GLN A 546 -4.12 -11.85 -30.73
CA GLN A 546 -3.61 -13.05 -31.42
C GLN A 546 -2.32 -12.87 -32.24
N ASN A 547 -1.84 -11.64 -32.44
CA ASN A 547 -0.74 -11.33 -33.35
C ASN A 547 0.49 -10.80 -32.63
#